data_AF-A0A7S2KXA3-F1
#
_entry.id   AF-A0A7S2KXA3-F1
#
_cell.length_a   1.000
_cell.length_b   1.000
_cell.length_c   1.000
_cell.angle_alpha   90.00
_cell.angle_beta   90.00
_cell.angle_gamma   90.00
#
_symmetry.space_group_name_H-M   'P 1'
#
loop_
_entity.id
_entity.type
_entity.pdbx_description
1 polymer ?
#
loop_
_entity_poly.entity_id
_entity_poly.type
_entity_poly.pdbx_seq_one_letter_code
_entity_poly.pdbx_strand_id
1 'polypeptide(L)'
;EAQQWIARFQELKLFKAKHGHCNVPRKTRMLGKWVSNQRQLYQMLQEGKKASICDERIQKLESIGFQWSGLYKDSWESMFDELRAFKAKYRHCNVPRRAGKLGKWVSTQRQRYRQLQE
;
A
#
# COMPACT_ATOMS: atom_id res chain seq x y z
N GLU A 1 19.32 -14.14 12.43
CA GLU A 1 18.03 -13.46 12.11
C GLU A 1 18.13 -11.95 11.89
N ALA A 2 18.82 -11.19 12.75
CA ALA A 2 18.94 -9.72 12.61
C ALA A 2 19.60 -9.27 11.29
N GLN A 3 20.65 -9.96 10.85
CA GLN A 3 21.41 -9.60 9.65
C GLN A 3 20.61 -9.77 8.35
N GLN A 4 19.75 -10.80 8.28
CA GLN A 4 18.82 -10.97 7.16
C GLN A 4 17.75 -9.87 7.13
N TRP A 5 17.25 -9.45 8.31
CA TRP A 5 16.31 -8.35 8.39
C TRP A 5 16.93 -7.05 7.86
N ILE A 6 18.17 -6.75 8.27
CA ILE A 6 18.92 -5.56 7.80
C ILE A 6 19.12 -5.62 6.28
N ALA A 7 19.50 -6.76 5.72
CA ALA A 7 19.66 -6.91 4.27
C ALA A 7 18.35 -6.62 3.50
N ARG A 8 17.21 -7.11 3.99
CA ARG A 8 15.89 -6.83 3.39
C ARG A 8 15.46 -5.38 3.55
N PHE A 9 15.80 -4.76 4.68
CA PHE A 9 15.58 -3.34 4.89
C PHE A 9 16.38 -2.48 3.91
N GLN A 10 17.63 -2.85 3.62
CA GLN A 10 18.43 -2.16 2.59
C GLN A 10 17.87 -2.37 1.17
N GLU A 11 17.43 -3.59 0.81
CA GLU A 11 16.72 -3.83 -0.44
C GLU A 11 15.45 -2.96 -0.56
N LEU A 12 14.71 -2.77 0.53
CA LEU A 12 13.52 -1.92 0.55
C LEU A 12 13.88 -0.44 0.34
N LYS A 13 14.97 0.05 0.93
CA LYS A 13 15.48 1.40 0.67
C LYS A 13 15.81 1.62 -0.81
N LEU A 14 16.49 0.65 -1.43
CA LEU A 14 16.81 0.70 -2.87
C LEU A 14 15.53 0.69 -3.72
N PHE A 15 14.56 -0.13 -3.35
CA PHE A 15 13.26 -0.16 -4.02
C PHE A 15 12.55 1.20 -3.92
N LYS A 16 12.52 1.81 -2.72
CA LYS A 16 11.96 3.16 -2.53
C LYS A 16 12.68 4.19 -3.39
N ALA A 17 14.00 4.17 -3.44
CA ALA A 17 14.77 5.11 -4.26
C ALA A 17 14.42 4.99 -5.75
N LYS A 18 14.18 3.76 -6.23
CA LYS A 18 13.82 3.50 -7.63
C LYS A 18 12.35 3.83 -7.97
N HIS A 19 11.42 3.56 -7.05
CA HIS A 19 9.98 3.62 -7.33
C HIS A 19 9.24 4.75 -6.60
N GLY A 20 9.92 5.50 -5.74
CA GLY A 20 9.33 6.56 -4.91
C GLY A 20 8.55 6.07 -3.69
N HIS A 21 8.30 4.76 -3.57
CA HIS A 21 7.45 4.19 -2.52
C HIS A 21 7.96 2.84 -2.00
N CYS A 22 7.58 2.46 -0.77
CA CYS A 22 7.90 1.15 -0.18
C CYS A 22 6.91 0.03 -0.55
N ASN A 23 6.05 0.28 -1.53
CA ASN A 23 4.98 -0.60 -1.92
C ASN A 23 5.46 -1.71 -2.87
N VAL A 24 6.14 -2.70 -2.31
CA VAL A 24 6.69 -3.83 -3.06
C VAL A 24 5.59 -4.84 -3.40
N PRO A 25 5.35 -5.17 -4.68
CA PRO A 25 4.41 -6.22 -5.06
C PRO A 25 4.82 -7.58 -4.46
N ARG A 26 3.85 -8.38 -3.98
CA ARG A 26 4.12 -9.70 -3.39
C ARG A 26 4.86 -10.66 -4.33
N LYS A 27 4.68 -10.49 -5.65
CA LYS A 27 5.37 -11.28 -6.70
C LYS A 27 6.85 -10.92 -6.85
N THR A 28 7.30 -9.79 -6.27
CA THR A 28 8.70 -9.36 -6.30
C THR A 28 9.53 -10.18 -5.31
N ARG A 29 9.89 -11.40 -5.73
CA ARG A 29 10.80 -12.36 -5.06
C ARG A 29 10.62 -12.39 -3.53
N MET A 30 11.73 -12.29 -2.79
CA MET A 30 11.82 -12.41 -1.34
C MET A 30 11.41 -11.12 -0.63
N LEU A 31 11.65 -9.96 -1.25
CA LEU A 31 11.32 -8.66 -0.66
C LEU A 31 9.81 -8.45 -0.52
N GLY A 32 9.01 -8.85 -1.53
CA GLY A 32 7.56 -8.74 -1.47
C GLY A 32 6.95 -9.59 -0.35
N LYS A 33 7.42 -10.84 -0.19
CA LYS A 33 7.01 -11.70 0.93
C LYS A 33 7.42 -11.10 2.27
N TRP A 34 8.63 -10.56 2.37
CA TRP A 34 9.14 -9.94 3.58
C TRP A 34 8.32 -8.69 3.99
N VAL A 35 8.00 -7.81 3.05
CA VAL A 35 7.14 -6.63 3.27
C VAL A 35 5.75 -7.05 3.76
N SER A 36 5.13 -8.06 3.12
CA SER A 36 3.85 -8.60 3.59
C SER A 36 3.92 -9.13 5.02
N ASN A 37 5.02 -9.83 5.36
CA ASN A 37 5.23 -10.35 6.71
C ASN A 37 5.38 -9.23 7.74
N GLN A 38 6.11 -8.14 7.43
CA GLN A 38 6.21 -6.99 8.36
C GLN A 38 4.84 -6.38 8.65
N ARG A 39 4.00 -6.21 7.62
CA ARG A 39 2.63 -5.68 7.78
C ARG A 39 1.74 -6.60 8.62
N GLN A 40 1.83 -7.91 8.42
CA GLN A 40 1.08 -8.89 9.21
C GLN A 40 1.52 -8.88 10.68
N LEU A 41 2.82 -8.85 10.95
CA LEU A 41 3.33 -8.78 12.33
C LEU A 41 2.88 -7.51 13.04
N TYR A 42 2.91 -6.37 12.34
CA TYR A 42 2.40 -5.11 12.89
C TYR A 42 0.90 -5.16 13.16
N GLN A 43 0.09 -5.71 12.25
CA GLN A 43 -1.34 -5.90 12.47
C GLN A 43 -1.61 -6.80 13.70
N MET A 44 -0.88 -7.90 13.84
CA MET A 44 -1.01 -8.78 15.01
C MET A 44 -0.69 -8.04 16.30
N LEU A 45 0.35 -7.21 16.31
CA LEU A 45 0.71 -6.36 17.46
C LEU A 45 -0.46 -5.41 17.81
N GLN A 46 -1.06 -4.76 16.82
CA GLN A 46 -2.22 -3.87 17.02
C GLN A 46 -3.46 -4.59 17.55
N GLU A 47 -3.65 -5.86 17.18
CA GLU A 47 -4.73 -6.71 17.68
C GLU A 47 -4.45 -7.30 19.09
N GLY A 48 -3.35 -6.89 19.74
CA GLY A 48 -2.93 -7.42 21.04
C GLY A 48 -2.43 -8.86 21.00
N LYS A 49 -2.14 -9.39 19.80
CA LYS A 49 -1.62 -10.76 19.61
C LYS A 49 -0.10 -10.76 19.75
N LYS A 50 0.44 -11.91 20.14
CA LYS A 50 1.89 -12.13 20.20
C LYS A 50 2.50 -11.99 18.79
N ALA A 51 3.28 -10.94 18.58
CA ALA A 51 4.02 -10.67 17.36
C ALA A 51 5.52 -10.58 17.63
N SER A 52 6.35 -11.11 16.73
CA SER A 52 7.82 -11.11 16.84
C SER A 52 8.47 -9.88 16.19
N ILE A 53 7.76 -8.76 16.14
CA ILE A 53 8.29 -7.47 15.68
C ILE A 53 8.63 -6.60 16.90
N CYS A 54 9.84 -6.04 16.91
CA CYS A 54 10.29 -5.13 17.96
C CYS A 54 10.15 -3.67 17.53
N ASP A 55 10.07 -2.77 18.51
CA ASP A 55 9.88 -1.34 18.29
C ASP A 55 10.97 -0.71 17.42
N GLU A 56 12.23 -1.15 17.58
CA GLU A 56 13.34 -0.68 16.76
C GLU A 56 13.13 -0.95 15.26
N ARG A 57 12.55 -2.11 14.91
CA ARG A 57 12.24 -2.46 13.52
C ARG A 57 11.07 -1.64 12.98
N ILE A 58 10.10 -1.33 13.84
CA ILE A 58 8.97 -0.46 13.50
C ILE A 58 9.48 0.94 13.18
N GLN A 59 10.25 1.54 14.09
CA GLN A 59 10.84 2.86 13.92
C GLN A 59 11.73 2.95 12.66
N LYS A 60 12.54 1.93 12.38
CA LYS A 60 13.34 1.87 11.15
C LYS A 60 12.48 1.87 9.89
N LEU A 61 11.39 1.12 9.86
CA LEU A 61 10.46 1.09 8.72
C LEU A 61 9.73 2.44 8.58
N GLU A 62 9.29 3.03 9.67
CA GLU A 62 8.62 4.35 9.66
C GLU A 62 9.56 5.47 9.20
N SER A 63 10.84 5.42 9.57
CA SER A 63 11.84 6.40 9.13
C SER A 63 12.00 6.51 7.61
N ILE A 64 11.63 5.44 6.88
CA ILE A 64 11.63 5.42 5.41
C ILE A 64 10.23 5.61 4.82
N GLY A 65 9.25 6.04 5.60
CA GLY A 65 7.86 6.24 5.16
C GLY A 65 7.18 4.92 4.75
N PHE A 66 7.51 3.82 5.44
CA PHE A 66 6.86 2.53 5.19
C PHE A 66 5.39 2.58 5.59
N GLN A 67 4.51 2.20 4.67
CA GLN A 67 3.08 2.10 4.92
C GLN A 67 2.73 0.71 5.46
N TRP A 68 2.29 0.67 6.72
CA TRP A 68 1.84 -0.55 7.41
C TRP A 68 0.52 -1.10 6.86
N SER A 69 -0.37 -0.22 6.41
CA SER A 69 -1.52 -0.60 5.61
C SER A 69 -1.02 -1.13 4.26
N GLY A 70 -1.28 -2.41 3.97
CA GLY A 70 -0.95 -2.97 2.67
C GLY A 70 -1.77 -2.31 1.57
N LEU A 71 -1.17 -2.15 0.38
CA LEU A 71 -1.88 -1.86 -0.88
C LEU A 71 -3.04 -2.83 -1.20
N TYR A 72 -3.17 -3.92 -0.43
CA TYR A 72 -4.15 -4.98 -0.62
C TYR A 72 -5.52 -4.67 -0.02
N LYS A 73 -5.67 -3.55 0.69
CA LYS A 73 -6.97 -2.89 0.77
C LYS A 73 -6.90 -1.71 -0.15
N ASP A 74 -7.87 -1.60 -1.04
CA ASP A 74 -8.08 -0.48 -1.96
C ASP A 74 -8.12 0.85 -1.16
N SER A 75 -6.94 1.36 -0.78
CA SER A 75 -6.84 2.58 0.00
C SER A 75 -7.34 3.70 -0.88
N TRP A 76 -8.01 4.64 -0.24
CA TRP A 76 -8.59 5.77 -0.94
C TRP A 76 -7.51 6.52 -1.72
N GLU A 77 -6.31 6.67 -1.15
CA GLU A 77 -5.16 7.33 -1.75
C GLU A 77 -4.67 6.59 -3.00
N SER A 78 -4.53 5.27 -2.95
CA SER A 78 -4.07 4.48 -4.11
C SER A 78 -5.05 4.57 -5.27
N MET A 79 -6.36 4.48 -5.00
CA MET A 79 -7.38 4.60 -6.03
C MET A 79 -7.49 6.03 -6.56
N PHE A 80 -7.26 7.03 -5.70
CA PHE A 80 -7.21 8.43 -6.08
C PHE A 80 -5.98 8.75 -6.95
N ASP A 81 -4.82 8.17 -6.67
CA ASP A 81 -3.61 8.30 -7.50
C ASP A 81 -3.81 7.64 -8.86
N GLU A 82 -4.43 6.46 -8.90
CA GLU A 82 -4.84 5.82 -10.16
C GLU A 82 -5.82 6.69 -10.95
N LEU A 83 -6.78 7.36 -10.28
CA LEU A 83 -7.68 8.31 -10.93
C LEU A 83 -6.94 9.54 -11.46
N ARG A 84 -5.96 10.06 -10.72
CA ARG A 84 -5.10 11.17 -11.19
C ARG A 84 -4.33 10.78 -12.44
N ALA A 85 -3.74 9.59 -12.47
CA ALA A 85 -3.05 9.06 -13.65
C ALA A 85 -4.02 8.87 -14.83
N PHE A 86 -5.24 8.38 -14.59
CA PHE A 86 -6.27 8.27 -15.62
C PHE A 86 -6.65 9.65 -16.19
N LYS A 87 -6.85 10.65 -15.33
CA LYS A 87 -7.15 12.03 -15.76
C LYS A 87 -6.00 12.62 -16.57
N ALA A 88 -4.74 12.40 -16.18
CA ALA A 88 -3.60 12.88 -16.94
C ALA A 88 -3.56 12.28 -18.35
N LYS A 89 -3.90 10.99 -18.49
CA LYS A 89 -3.90 10.26 -19.77
C LYS A 89 -5.08 10.61 -20.68
N TYR A 90 -6.29 10.67 -20.12
CA TYR A 90 -7.53 10.81 -20.90
C TYR A 90 -8.17 12.21 -20.80
N ARG A 91 -7.56 13.11 -20.04
CA ARG A 91 -8.02 14.49 -19.74
C ARG A 91 -9.39 14.58 -19.05
N HIS A 92 -9.95 13.45 -18.60
CA HIS A 92 -11.23 13.39 -17.91
C HIS A 92 -11.25 12.31 -16.82
N CYS A 93 -12.16 12.42 -15.86
CA CYS A 93 -12.39 11.41 -14.81
C CYS A 93 -13.56 10.45 -15.13
N ASN A 94 -13.99 10.38 -16.38
CA ASN A 94 -15.04 9.46 -16.84
C ASN A 94 -14.51 8.03 -17.00
N VAL A 95 -14.14 7.42 -15.87
CA VAL A 95 -13.66 6.04 -15.82
C VAL A 95 -14.85 5.09 -16.06
N PRO A 96 -14.83 4.26 -17.11
CA PRO A 96 -15.88 3.26 -17.33
C PRO A 96 -15.92 2.26 -16.17
N ARG A 97 -17.11 1.84 -15.71
CA ARG A 97 -17.25 0.85 -14.62
C ARG A 97 -16.52 -0.48 -14.92
N ARG A 98 -16.37 -0.83 -16.21
CA ARG A 98 -15.67 -2.04 -16.66
C ARG A 98 -14.13 -1.88 -16.71
N ALA A 99 -13.59 -0.70 -16.41
CA ALA A 99 -12.15 -0.44 -16.36
C ALA A 99 -11.49 -0.98 -15.06
N GLY A 100 -11.77 -2.24 -14.74
CA GLY A 100 -11.18 -2.93 -13.59
C GLY A 100 -11.54 -2.33 -12.23
N LYS A 101 -10.58 -2.34 -11.31
CA LYS A 101 -10.75 -1.91 -9.92
C LYS A 101 -11.07 -0.42 -9.81
N LEU A 102 -10.33 0.43 -10.54
CA LEU A 102 -10.55 1.88 -10.58
C LEU A 102 -11.99 2.22 -11.03
N GLY A 103 -12.50 1.53 -12.06
CA GLY A 103 -13.87 1.72 -12.54
C GLY A 103 -14.94 1.38 -11.50
N LYS A 104 -14.74 0.30 -10.74
CA LYS A 104 -15.64 -0.07 -9.63
C LYS A 104 -15.56 0.97 -8.50
N TRP A 105 -14.35 1.37 -8.11
CA TRP A 105 -14.13 2.34 -7.03
C TRP A 105 -14.75 3.71 -7.34
N VAL A 106 -14.53 4.26 -8.54
CA VAL A 106 -15.14 5.54 -8.98
C VAL A 106 -16.66 5.45 -8.98
N SER A 107 -17.23 4.31 -9.42
CA SER A 107 -18.68 4.08 -9.38
C SER A 107 -19.22 4.13 -7.95
N THR A 108 -18.52 3.51 -7.00
CA THR A 108 -18.89 3.55 -5.57
C THR A 108 -18.84 4.96 -5.01
N GLN A 109 -17.81 5.75 -5.33
CA GLN A 109 -17.72 7.15 -4.88
C GLN A 109 -18.89 8.00 -5.40
N ARG A 110 -19.26 7.85 -6.68
CA ARG A 110 -20.40 8.57 -7.29
C ARG A 110 -21.74 8.17 -6.67
N GLN A 111 -21.90 6.92 -6.24
CA GLN A 111 -23.11 6.46 -5.56
C GLN A 111 -23.20 7.04 -4.15
N ARG A 112 -22.11 6.98 -3.37
CA ARG A 112 -22.06 7.54 -2.01
C ARG A 112 -22.33 9.05 -2.00
N TYR A 113 -21.78 9.78 -2.96
CA TYR A 113 -22.06 11.21 -3.10
C TYR A 113 -23.55 11.49 -3.31
N ARG A 114 -24.22 10.72 -4.18
CA ARG A 114 -25.68 10.87 -4.40
C ARG A 114 -26.48 10.64 -3.13
N GLN A 115 -26.14 9.62 -2.34
CA GLN A 115 -26.81 9.30 -1.07
C GLN A 115 -26.57 10.35 0.04
N LEU A 116 -25.52 11.17 -0.08
CA LEU A 116 -25.23 12.27 0.85
C LEU A 116 -25.92 13.58 0.44
N GLN A 117 -26.62 13.60 -0.70
CA GLN A 117 -27.33 14.77 -1.23
C GLN A 117 -28.85 14.59 -1.21
N GLU A 118 -29.32 13.43 -0.73
CA GLU A 118 -30.71 13.11 -0.39
C GLU A 118 -30.89 13.28 1.12
#